data_AF-A0A1H7YL02-F1
#
_entry.id   AF-A0A1H7YL02-F1
#
_cell.length_a   1.000
_cell.length_b   1.000
_cell.length_c   1.000
_cell.angle_alpha   90.00
_cell.angle_beta   90.00
_cell.angle_gamma   90.00
#
_symmetry.space_group_name_H-M   'P 1'
#
loop_
_entity.id
_entity.type
_entity.pdbx_description
1 polymer ?
#
loop_
_entity_poly.entity_id
_entity_poly.type
_entity_poly.pdbx_seq_one_letter_code
_entity_poly.pdbx_strand_id
1 'polypeptide(L)'
;MSEIHDAGIPACPNCGQADRVAAVPAVYLSGRDLLRVAVPARGDTLAHTEVRQATTALSQALAPVPSAPQGRGCLGGLGVLTLFGSLAAAAFAAIAPSPSEGAIPVGFPDAGTSVFPDLSWLWWVAGVGAVVSLALFGTLAARSRARRAHLAGRAQAEAVWSRGWYCARCGTAHFRPAPDVPQGSLSLGEFRRIVWEAGGYGDLVAKYPTV
;
A
#
# COMPACT_ATOMS: atom_id res chain seq x y z
N MET A 1 -16.66 -36.11 9.11
CA MET A 1 -15.79 -36.07 7.92
C MET A 1 -16.58 -35.38 6.82
N SER A 2 -16.42 -34.06 6.73
CA SER A 2 -17.06 -33.22 5.73
C SER A 2 -16.37 -33.43 4.37
N GLU A 3 -17.16 -33.84 3.38
CA GLU A 3 -16.84 -33.86 1.95
C GLU A 3 -16.13 -32.57 1.55
N ILE A 4 -14.81 -32.67 1.37
CA ILE A 4 -14.08 -31.75 0.51
C ILE A 4 -14.44 -32.23 -0.90
N HIS A 5 -15.48 -31.65 -1.49
CA HIS A 5 -15.61 -31.70 -2.94
C HIS A 5 -14.31 -31.10 -3.49
N ASP A 6 -13.42 -31.98 -3.95
CA ASP A 6 -12.43 -31.67 -4.96
C ASP A 6 -13.22 -31.11 -6.14
N ALA A 7 -13.45 -29.80 -6.12
CA ALA A 7 -13.99 -29.06 -7.23
C ALA A 7 -12.89 -29.03 -8.29
N GLY A 8 -12.74 -30.17 -8.97
CA GLY A 8 -11.77 -30.40 -10.02
C GLY A 8 -11.81 -29.27 -11.03
N ILE A 9 -10.66 -28.99 -11.62
CA ILE A 9 -10.54 -27.97 -12.65
C ILE A 9 -11.47 -28.37 -13.80
N PRO A 10 -12.46 -27.53 -14.17
CA PRO A 10 -13.44 -27.89 -15.18
C PRO A 10 -12.76 -28.05 -16.55
N ALA A 11 -13.31 -28.91 -17.39
CA ALA A 11 -12.86 -29.04 -18.77
C ALA A 11 -13.04 -27.71 -19.52
N CYS A 12 -12.10 -27.39 -20.40
CA CYS A 12 -12.18 -26.17 -21.20
C CYS A 12 -13.41 -26.22 -22.11
N PRO A 13 -14.32 -25.22 -22.11
CA PRO A 13 -15.51 -25.23 -22.95
C PRO A 13 -15.18 -25.01 -24.43
N ASN A 14 -13.98 -24.53 -24.75
CA ASN A 14 -13.55 -24.30 -26.13
C ASN A 14 -12.94 -25.56 -26.77
N CYS A 15 -12.08 -26.31 -26.05
CA CYS A 15 -11.43 -27.51 -26.58
C CYS A 15 -11.91 -28.84 -25.99
N GLY A 16 -12.78 -28.81 -24.96
CA GLY A 16 -13.33 -30.00 -24.29
C GLY A 16 -12.35 -30.80 -23.43
N GLN A 17 -11.12 -30.30 -23.23
CA GLN A 17 -10.04 -31.02 -22.54
C GLN A 17 -9.70 -30.39 -21.19
N ALA A 18 -9.24 -31.21 -20.24
CA ALA A 18 -8.79 -30.81 -18.90
C ALA A 18 -7.28 -30.98 -18.67
N ASP A 19 -6.55 -31.56 -19.63
CA ASP A 19 -5.13 -31.95 -19.53
C ASP A 19 -4.16 -30.76 -19.39
N ARG A 20 -4.49 -29.63 -20.00
CA ARG A 20 -3.67 -28.40 -20.01
C ARG A 20 -4.39 -27.20 -19.40
N VAL A 21 -5.24 -27.48 -18.42
CA VAL A 21 -5.97 -26.46 -17.68
C VAL A 21 -5.36 -26.31 -16.29
N ALA A 22 -4.99 -25.08 -15.94
CA ALA A 22 -4.41 -24.77 -14.64
C ALA A 22 -5.12 -23.56 -14.04
N ALA A 23 -5.21 -23.54 -12.72
CA ALA A 23 -5.70 -22.36 -12.00
C ALA A 23 -4.81 -21.15 -12.35
N VAL A 24 -5.42 -20.00 -12.61
CA VAL A 24 -4.68 -18.76 -12.92
C VAL A 24 -3.62 -18.44 -11.86
N PRO A 25 -3.87 -18.61 -10.54
CA PRO A 25 -2.83 -18.43 -9.53
C PRO A 25 -1.60 -19.31 -9.72
N ALA A 26 -1.79 -20.57 -10.13
CA ALA A 26 -0.67 -21.49 -10.36
C ALA A 26 0.16 -21.06 -11.58
N VAL A 27 -0.50 -20.66 -12.68
CA VAL A 27 0.16 -20.17 -13.91
C VAL A 27 0.89 -18.86 -13.65
N TYR A 28 0.30 -17.98 -12.85
CA TYR A 28 0.91 -16.72 -12.46
C TYR A 28 2.18 -16.95 -11.65
N LEU A 29 2.13 -17.84 -10.64
CA LEU A 29 3.28 -18.12 -9.78
C LEU A 29 4.38 -18.88 -10.53
N SER A 30 4.04 -19.81 -11.42
CA SER A 30 5.02 -20.56 -12.21
C SER A 30 5.79 -19.69 -13.20
N GLY A 31 5.23 -18.55 -13.62
CA GLY A 31 5.90 -17.60 -14.50
C GLY A 31 6.79 -16.57 -13.80
N ARG A 32 7.00 -16.68 -12.47
CA ARG A 32 7.84 -15.75 -11.70
C ARG A 32 9.07 -16.47 -11.14
N ASP A 33 10.24 -16.12 -11.66
CA ASP A 33 11.51 -16.62 -11.17
C ASP A 33 12.33 -15.51 -10.50
N LEU A 34 13.05 -15.88 -9.43
CA LEU A 34 14.02 -15.02 -8.76
C LEU A 34 15.41 -15.41 -9.24
N LEU A 35 16.00 -14.55 -10.06
CA LEU A 35 17.35 -14.76 -10.60
C LEU A 35 18.35 -14.00 -9.74
N ARG A 36 19.37 -14.70 -9.24
CA ARG A 36 20.56 -14.04 -8.67
C ARG A 36 21.46 -13.66 -9.83
N VAL A 37 21.57 -12.36 -10.09
CA VAL A 37 22.45 -11.81 -11.11
C VAL A 37 23.70 -11.29 -10.41
N ALA A 38 24.86 -11.82 -10.80
CA ALA A 38 26.13 -11.23 -10.41
C ALA A 38 26.30 -9.93 -11.21
N VAL A 39 26.25 -8.79 -10.52
CA VAL A 39 26.51 -7.49 -11.12
C VAL A 39 28.02 -7.26 -11.04
N PRO A 40 28.72 -7.20 -12.18
CA PRO A 40 30.15 -6.96 -12.19
C PRO A 40 30.45 -5.55 -11.67
N ALA A 41 31.60 -5.39 -11.03
CA ALA A 41 32.05 -4.09 -10.54
C ALA A 41 32.14 -3.10 -11.71
N ARG A 42 31.61 -1.88 -11.53
CA ARG A 42 31.66 -0.81 -12.54
C ARG A 42 31.96 0.52 -11.86
N GLY A 43 33.10 1.12 -12.19
CA GLY A 43 33.59 2.32 -11.49
C GLY A 43 33.81 2.04 -10.00
N ASP A 44 33.27 2.89 -9.14
CA ASP A 44 33.37 2.76 -7.67
C ASP A 44 32.39 1.74 -7.07
N THR A 45 31.52 1.12 -7.87
CA THR A 45 30.59 0.11 -7.36
C THR A 45 31.25 -1.26 -7.31
N LEU A 46 31.35 -1.83 -6.10
CA LEU A 46 31.85 -3.19 -5.88
C LEU A 46 30.91 -4.22 -6.54
N ALA A 47 31.51 -5.33 -6.98
CA ALA A 47 30.77 -6.47 -7.47
C ALA A 47 29.83 -6.97 -6.36
N HIS A 48 28.56 -7.12 -6.69
CA HIS A 48 27.56 -7.60 -5.75
C HIS A 48 26.54 -8.48 -6.47
N THR A 49 25.91 -9.35 -5.71
CA THR A 49 24.82 -10.18 -6.23
C THR A 49 23.50 -9.46 -6.00
N GLU A 50 22.77 -9.21 -7.07
CA GLU A 50 21.43 -8.63 -7.03
C GLU A 50 20.40 -9.71 -7.33
N VAL A 51 19.35 -9.82 -6.53
CA VAL A 51 18.21 -10.68 -6.84
C VAL A 51 17.26 -9.89 -7.74
N ARG A 52 17.12 -10.29 -9.00
CA ARG A 52 16.17 -9.70 -9.94
C ARG A 52 15.02 -10.66 -10.18
N GLN A 53 13.81 -10.11 -10.24
CA GLN A 53 12.63 -10.90 -10.57
C GLN A 53 12.42 -10.91 -12.08
N ALA A 54 12.47 -12.09 -12.70
CA ALA A 54 12.05 -12.29 -14.07
C ALA A 54 10.59 -12.74 -14.08
N THR A 55 9.75 -12.05 -14.85
CA THR A 55 8.33 -12.39 -15.00
C THR A 55 8.03 -12.64 -16.47
N THR A 56 7.44 -13.79 -16.79
CA THR A 56 7.01 -14.08 -18.17
C THR A 56 5.87 -13.15 -18.59
N ALA A 57 5.74 -12.86 -19.88
CA ALA A 57 4.64 -12.04 -20.41
C ALA A 57 3.25 -12.60 -20.03
N LEU A 58 3.13 -13.94 -19.97
CA LEU A 58 1.91 -14.61 -19.51
C LEU A 58 1.62 -14.33 -18.03
N SER A 59 2.62 -14.41 -17.15
CA SER A 59 2.44 -14.05 -15.73
C SER A 59 2.09 -12.58 -15.55
N GLN A 60 2.65 -11.68 -16.38
CA GLN A 60 2.34 -10.26 -16.32
C GLN A 60 0.92 -9.97 -16.81
N ALA A 61 0.46 -10.66 -17.86
CA ALA A 61 -0.91 -10.58 -18.36
C ALA A 61 -1.93 -11.12 -17.33
N LEU A 62 -1.54 -12.09 -16.50
CA LEU A 62 -2.36 -12.67 -15.43
C LEU A 62 -2.15 -12.00 -14.06
N ALA A 63 -1.49 -10.84 -13.98
CA ALA A 63 -1.22 -10.20 -12.70
C ALA A 63 -2.51 -9.65 -12.03
N PRO A 64 -2.77 -9.97 -10.75
CA PRO A 64 -3.98 -9.50 -10.05
C PRO A 64 -3.98 -8.00 -9.78
N VAL A 65 -2.79 -7.39 -9.67
CA VAL A 65 -2.60 -5.97 -9.35
C VAL A 65 -1.51 -5.40 -10.25
N PRO A 66 -1.63 -4.15 -10.71
CA PRO A 66 -0.55 -3.47 -11.43
C PRO A 66 0.70 -3.36 -10.55
N SER A 67 1.88 -3.54 -11.16
CA SER A 67 3.17 -3.35 -10.50
C SER A 67 3.31 -1.87 -10.10
N ALA A 68 3.22 -1.59 -8.81
CA ALA A 68 3.35 -0.24 -8.27
C ALA A 68 4.76 0.32 -8.59
N PRO A 69 4.87 1.61 -8.94
CA PRO A 69 6.17 2.26 -9.04
C PRO A 69 6.86 2.19 -7.66
N GLN A 70 8.08 1.65 -7.62
CA GLN A 70 8.91 1.56 -6.42
C GLN A 70 9.40 2.96 -6.02
N GLY A 71 8.50 3.77 -5.45
CA GLY A 71 8.77 5.10 -4.93
C GLY A 71 9.14 5.05 -3.44
N ARG A 72 10.45 5.18 -3.16
CA ARG A 72 11.14 5.35 -1.86
C ARG A 72 10.26 5.81 -0.69
N GLY A 73 10.08 4.91 0.28
CA GLY A 73 9.37 5.12 1.54
C GLY A 73 10.09 5.98 2.60
N CYS A 74 11.01 6.87 2.25
CA CYS A 74 11.78 7.65 3.25
C CYS A 74 10.97 8.79 3.91
N LEU A 75 9.81 9.17 3.37
CA LEU A 75 9.01 10.28 3.89
C LEU A 75 8.19 9.95 5.16
N GLY A 76 8.09 8.66 5.54
CA GLY A 76 7.34 8.26 6.73
C GLY A 76 8.07 8.49 8.05
N GLY A 77 9.41 8.35 8.07
CA GLY A 77 10.22 8.46 9.29
C GLY A 77 10.36 9.89 9.82
N LEU A 78 10.43 10.88 8.93
CA LEU A 78 10.55 12.29 9.32
C LEU A 78 9.31 12.81 10.05
N GLY A 79 8.12 12.28 9.72
CA GLY A 79 6.86 12.68 10.38
C GLY A 79 6.72 12.19 11.82
N VAL A 80 7.42 11.10 12.20
CA VAL A 80 7.39 10.56 13.58
C VAL A 80 8.32 11.37 14.49
N LEU A 81 9.49 11.78 13.97
CA LEU A 81 10.46 12.59 14.71
C LEU A 81 9.93 13.99 15.05
N THR A 82 9.22 14.63 14.12
CA THR A 82 8.61 15.95 14.37
C THR A 82 7.49 15.88 15.40
N LEU A 83 6.69 14.81 15.39
CA LEU A 83 5.60 14.61 16.35
C LEU A 83 6.11 14.40 17.78
N PHE A 84 7.21 13.65 17.94
CA PHE A 84 7.84 13.43 19.25
C PHE A 84 8.47 14.72 19.80
N GLY A 85 9.11 15.52 18.95
CA GLY A 85 9.66 16.83 19.32
C GLY A 85 8.59 17.83 19.78
N SER A 86 7.45 17.91 19.08
CA SER A 86 6.36 18.80 19.45
C SER A 86 5.62 18.39 20.72
N LEU A 87 5.45 17.08 20.98
CA LEU A 87 4.86 16.57 22.22
C LEU A 87 5.74 16.85 23.45
N ALA A 88 7.06 16.68 23.31
CA ALA A 88 8.02 17.01 24.36
C ALA A 88 8.00 18.50 24.72
N ALA A 89 7.92 19.38 23.70
CA ALA A 89 7.82 20.83 23.91
C ALA A 89 6.49 21.23 24.58
N ALA A 90 5.36 20.63 24.19
CA ALA A 90 4.05 20.91 24.77
C ALA A 90 3.95 20.41 26.23
N ALA A 91 4.50 19.24 26.55
CA ALA A 91 4.54 18.72 27.91
C ALA A 91 5.35 19.65 28.84
N PHE A 92 6.48 20.16 28.35
CA PHE A 92 7.33 21.08 29.12
C PHE A 92 6.62 22.42 29.40
N ALA A 93 5.86 22.94 28.43
CA ALA A 93 5.07 24.16 28.59
C ALA A 93 3.88 23.99 29.54
N ALA A 94 3.27 22.80 29.61
CA ALA A 94 2.12 22.52 30.49
C ALA A 94 2.51 22.32 31.97
N ILE A 95 3.75 21.91 32.25
CA ILE A 95 4.26 21.73 33.62
C ILE A 95 4.86 23.05 34.15
N ALA A 96 5.05 24.06 33.29
CA ALA A 96 5.51 25.36 33.70
C ALA A 96 4.40 26.09 34.50
N PRO A 97 4.67 26.55 35.73
CA PRO A 97 3.64 27.18 36.57
C PRO A 97 3.16 28.50 35.95
N SER A 98 1.84 28.64 35.82
CA SER A 98 1.19 29.86 35.34
C SER A 98 1.24 30.96 36.41
N PRO A 99 1.65 32.20 36.08
CA PRO A 99 1.78 33.29 37.05
C PRO A 99 0.45 34.00 37.32
N SER A 100 -0.62 33.27 37.67
CA SER A 100 -1.86 33.90 38.11
C SER A 100 -2.75 32.94 38.90
N GLU A 101 -2.46 32.75 40.18
CA GLU A 101 -3.47 32.41 41.19
C GLU A 101 -2.92 32.76 42.59
N GLY A 102 -3.28 33.96 43.06
CA GLY A 102 -3.47 34.24 44.50
C GLY A 102 -2.25 34.21 45.43
N ALA A 103 -1.09 34.73 45.05
CA ALA A 103 -0.02 34.98 46.03
C ALA A 103 -0.38 36.19 46.91
N ILE A 104 -0.85 35.92 48.14
CA ILE A 104 -0.93 36.90 49.23
C ILE A 104 0.48 37.48 49.44
N PRO A 105 0.68 38.82 49.45
CA PRO A 105 2.01 39.39 49.58
C PRO A 105 2.48 39.28 51.04
N VAL A 106 3.31 38.27 51.33
CA VAL A 106 4.22 38.31 52.46
C VAL A 106 5.40 39.22 52.08
N GLY A 107 5.54 40.30 52.84
CA GLY A 107 6.32 41.49 52.49
C GLY A 107 7.76 41.24 52.04
N PHE A 108 8.08 41.78 50.87
CA PHE A 108 9.43 42.11 50.41
C PHE A 108 9.39 43.52 49.78
N PRO A 109 10.47 44.32 49.92
CA PRO A 109 10.47 45.72 49.53
C PRO A 109 10.46 45.90 48.00
N ASP A 110 9.82 46.99 47.59
CA ASP A 110 9.50 47.40 46.22
C ASP A 110 10.67 47.26 45.22
N ALA A 111 10.68 46.17 44.47
CA ALA A 111 11.38 46.07 43.19
C ALA A 111 10.33 46.06 42.08
N GLY A 112 10.07 47.24 41.50
CA GLY A 112 9.11 47.50 40.43
C GLY A 112 9.44 46.86 39.08
N THR A 113 9.92 45.62 39.06
CA THR A 113 10.11 44.83 37.84
C THR A 113 9.74 43.40 38.17
N SER A 114 8.58 42.97 37.69
CA SER A 114 8.21 41.55 37.66
C SER A 114 9.35 40.75 37.02
N VAL A 115 10.06 39.97 37.83
CA VAL A 115 11.22 39.12 37.44
C VAL A 115 10.76 37.88 36.63
N PHE A 116 9.48 37.79 36.29
CA PHE A 116 8.96 36.69 35.49
C PHE A 116 9.20 36.99 34.01
N PRO A 117 9.91 36.09 33.28
CA PRO A 117 10.10 36.25 31.85
C PRO A 117 8.75 36.30 31.14
N ASP A 118 8.63 37.13 30.10
CA ASP A 118 7.45 37.18 29.25
C ASP A 118 7.30 35.82 28.54
N LEU A 119 6.31 35.04 28.99
CA LEU A 119 5.99 33.71 28.48
C LEU A 119 4.95 33.74 27.36
N SER A 120 4.56 34.92 26.88
CA SER A 120 3.59 35.05 25.80
C SER A 120 4.04 34.34 24.51
N TRP A 121 5.34 34.28 24.20
CA TRP A 121 5.80 33.52 23.03
C TRP A 121 5.42 32.02 23.05
N LEU A 122 5.15 31.42 24.23
CA LEU A 122 4.74 30.03 24.35
C LEU A 122 3.36 29.74 23.74
N TRP A 123 2.41 30.69 23.79
CA TRP A 123 1.10 30.47 23.15
C TRP A 123 1.23 30.40 21.63
N TRP A 124 2.18 31.15 21.07
CA TRP A 124 2.48 31.11 19.64
C TRP A 124 3.12 29.77 19.25
N VAL A 125 4.07 29.28 20.04
CA VAL A 125 4.69 27.97 19.84
C VAL A 125 3.68 26.84 19.97
N ALA A 126 2.79 26.90 20.97
CA ALA A 126 1.71 25.93 21.14
C ALA A 126 0.73 25.95 19.95
N GLY A 127 0.35 27.15 19.48
CA GLY A 127 -0.53 27.32 18.32
C GLY A 127 0.08 26.75 17.04
N VAL A 128 1.35 27.09 16.74
CA VAL A 128 2.07 26.55 15.58
C VAL A 128 2.22 25.03 15.69
N GLY A 129 2.58 24.53 16.87
CA GLY A 129 2.69 23.10 17.14
C GLY A 129 1.39 22.34 16.90
N ALA A 130 0.25 22.91 17.31
CA ALA A 130 -1.07 22.33 17.08
C ALA A 130 -1.43 22.27 15.59
N VAL A 131 -1.17 23.35 14.84
CA VAL A 131 -1.43 23.41 13.38
C VAL A 131 -0.58 22.39 12.62
N VAL A 132 0.71 22.30 12.94
CA VAL A 132 1.62 21.33 12.31
C VAL A 132 1.21 19.90 12.64
N SER A 133 0.82 19.63 13.89
CA SER A 133 0.35 18.31 14.32
C SER A 133 -0.94 17.90 13.60
N LEU A 134 -1.89 18.82 13.45
CA LEU A 134 -3.14 18.57 12.73
C LEU A 134 -2.89 18.31 11.24
N ALA A 135 -2.00 19.09 10.62
CA ALA A 135 -1.61 18.89 9.23
C ALA A 135 -0.94 17.52 9.02
N LEU A 136 0.01 17.14 9.89
CA LEU A 136 0.65 15.83 9.85
C LEU A 136 -0.37 14.70 10.04
N PHE A 137 -1.24 14.79 11.06
CA PHE A 137 -2.29 13.80 11.29
C PHE A 137 -3.23 13.68 10.07
N GLY A 138 -3.63 14.81 9.48
CA GLY A 138 -4.43 14.82 8.25
C GLY A 138 -3.74 14.10 7.09
N THR A 139 -2.44 14.35 6.86
CA THR A 139 -1.68 13.67 5.80
C THR A 139 -1.48 12.18 6.07
N LEU A 140 -1.22 11.77 7.31
CA LEU A 140 -1.09 10.37 7.71
C LEU A 140 -2.43 9.65 7.59
N ALA A 141 -3.52 10.27 8.03
CA ALA A 141 -4.87 9.74 7.90
C ALA A 141 -5.24 9.57 6.41
N ALA A 142 -5.01 10.59 5.58
CA ALA A 142 -5.25 10.52 4.14
C ALA A 142 -4.42 9.40 3.48
N ARG A 143 -3.13 9.30 3.81
CA ARG A 143 -2.25 8.22 3.34
C ARG A 143 -2.72 6.84 3.82
N SER A 144 -3.17 6.73 5.07
CA SER A 144 -3.68 5.47 5.61
C SER A 144 -4.98 5.05 4.92
N ARG A 145 -5.87 5.99 4.62
CA ARG A 145 -7.11 5.74 3.87
C ARG A 145 -6.80 5.36 2.42
N ALA A 146 -5.89 6.06 1.76
CA ALA A 146 -5.43 5.71 0.42
C ALA A 146 -4.79 4.32 0.40
N ARG A 147 -3.94 3.98 1.38
CA ARG A 147 -3.37 2.64 1.53
C ARG A 147 -4.45 1.59 1.78
N ARG A 148 -5.41 1.84 2.67
CA ARG A 148 -6.53 0.92 2.95
C ARG A 148 -7.40 0.73 1.72
N ALA A 149 -7.71 1.78 0.97
CA ALA A 149 -8.45 1.69 -0.29
C ALA A 149 -7.68 0.87 -1.33
N HIS A 150 -6.37 1.10 -1.47
CA HIS A 150 -5.52 0.28 -2.33
C HIS A 150 -5.43 -1.19 -1.89
N LEU A 151 -5.37 -1.47 -0.58
CA LEU A 151 -5.36 -2.84 -0.04
C LEU A 151 -6.72 -3.53 -0.18
N ALA A 152 -7.83 -2.79 0.01
CA ALA A 152 -9.18 -3.29 -0.19
C ALA A 152 -9.41 -3.64 -1.67
N GLY A 153 -8.99 -2.78 -2.59
CA GLY A 153 -9.02 -3.05 -4.03
C GLY A 153 -8.20 -4.28 -4.40
N ARG A 154 -7.04 -4.48 -3.76
CA ARG A 154 -6.22 -5.68 -3.96
C ARG A 154 -6.95 -6.96 -3.53
N ALA A 155 -7.57 -6.97 -2.35
CA ALA A 155 -8.30 -8.14 -1.87
C ALA A 155 -9.48 -8.51 -2.79
N GLN A 156 -10.21 -7.50 -3.29
CA GLN A 156 -11.31 -7.71 -4.24
C GLN A 156 -10.82 -8.26 -5.58
N ALA A 157 -9.74 -7.67 -6.14
CA ALA A 157 -9.12 -8.18 -7.35
C ALA A 157 -8.61 -9.62 -7.19
N GLU A 158 -7.91 -9.93 -6.08
CA GLU A 158 -7.41 -11.28 -5.77
C GLU A 158 -8.56 -12.29 -5.62
N ALA A 159 -9.68 -11.89 -5.01
CA ALA A 159 -10.85 -12.74 -4.88
C ALA A 159 -11.45 -13.14 -6.24
N VAL A 160 -11.58 -12.19 -7.18
CA VAL A 160 -12.06 -12.48 -8.54
C VAL A 160 -11.03 -13.28 -9.33
N TRP A 161 -9.76 -12.88 -9.24
CA TRP A 161 -8.63 -13.51 -9.92
C TRP A 161 -8.43 -14.99 -9.53
N SER A 162 -8.57 -15.32 -8.24
CA SER A 162 -8.39 -16.69 -7.74
C SER A 162 -9.45 -17.68 -8.25
N ARG A 163 -10.58 -17.18 -8.74
CA ARG A 163 -11.64 -17.98 -9.39
C ARG A 163 -11.33 -18.29 -10.85
N GLY A 164 -10.29 -17.68 -11.40
CA GLY A 164 -9.87 -17.84 -12.79
C GLY A 164 -9.10 -19.13 -13.02
N TRP A 165 -9.29 -19.72 -14.20
CA TRP A 165 -8.47 -20.80 -14.71
C TRP A 165 -8.09 -20.52 -16.17
N TYR A 166 -6.95 -21.04 -16.61
CA TYR A 166 -6.35 -20.79 -17.91
C TYR A 166 -6.13 -22.10 -18.66
N CYS A 167 -6.52 -22.12 -19.94
CA CYS A 167 -6.23 -23.24 -20.83
C CYS A 167 -5.02 -22.90 -21.71
N ALA A 168 -3.91 -23.62 -21.51
CA ALA A 168 -2.69 -23.39 -22.28
C ALA A 168 -2.82 -23.78 -23.76
N ARG A 169 -3.82 -24.62 -24.11
CA ARG A 169 -4.06 -25.03 -25.51
C ARG A 169 -4.80 -23.95 -26.31
N CYS A 170 -5.80 -23.32 -25.70
CA CYS A 170 -6.61 -22.29 -26.35
C CYS A 170 -6.04 -20.89 -26.16
N GLY A 171 -5.18 -20.68 -25.15
CA GLY A 171 -4.68 -19.36 -24.79
C GLY A 171 -5.74 -18.46 -24.12
N THR A 172 -6.87 -19.03 -23.69
CA THR A 172 -7.99 -18.28 -23.10
C THR A 172 -8.06 -18.49 -21.60
N ALA A 173 -8.51 -17.45 -20.90
CA ALA A 173 -8.84 -17.49 -19.49
C ALA A 173 -10.36 -17.57 -19.31
N HIS A 174 -10.78 -18.15 -18.20
CA HIS A 174 -12.17 -18.38 -17.87
C HIS A 174 -12.36 -18.21 -16.37
N PHE A 175 -13.58 -17.86 -15.95
CA PHE A 175 -13.94 -17.83 -14.53
C PHE A 175 -14.74 -19.07 -14.16
N ARG A 176 -14.64 -19.48 -12.89
CA ARG A 176 -15.61 -20.40 -12.30
C ARG A 176 -17.00 -19.74 -12.31
N PRO A 177 -18.10 -20.49 -12.54
CA PRO A 177 -19.44 -19.93 -12.56
C PRO A 177 -19.77 -19.14 -11.29
N ALA A 178 -20.06 -17.85 -11.45
CA ALA A 178 -20.50 -16.95 -10.40
C ALA A 178 -21.31 -15.79 -11.02
N PRO A 179 -22.26 -15.19 -10.29
CA PRO A 179 -23.20 -14.20 -10.86
C PRO A 179 -22.53 -12.85 -11.20
N ASP A 180 -21.34 -12.60 -10.66
CA ASP A 180 -20.57 -11.37 -10.78
C ASP A 180 -19.57 -11.37 -11.94
N VAL A 181 -19.40 -12.51 -12.64
CA VAL A 181 -18.37 -12.67 -13.68
C VAL A 181 -18.94 -13.24 -14.97
N PRO A 182 -18.46 -12.76 -16.13
CA PRO A 182 -18.94 -13.25 -17.43
C PRO A 182 -18.60 -14.73 -17.61
N GLN A 183 -19.57 -15.47 -18.14
CA GLN A 183 -19.41 -16.86 -18.52
C GLN A 183 -18.98 -16.93 -19.98
N GLY A 184 -17.78 -17.46 -20.25
CA GLY A 184 -17.26 -17.56 -21.61
C GLY A 184 -15.75 -17.63 -21.68
N SER A 185 -15.22 -17.76 -22.90
CA SER A 185 -13.81 -17.62 -23.19
C SER A 185 -13.42 -16.15 -23.20
N LEU A 186 -12.45 -15.78 -22.36
CA LEU A 186 -11.92 -14.43 -22.30
C LEU A 186 -10.49 -14.43 -22.84
N SER A 187 -10.16 -13.36 -23.57
CA SER A 187 -8.76 -13.05 -23.86
C SER A 187 -8.03 -12.69 -22.56
N LEU A 188 -6.69 -12.82 -22.54
CA LEU A 188 -5.89 -12.48 -21.37
C LEU A 188 -6.05 -10.99 -20.99
N GLY A 189 -6.12 -10.09 -21.97
CA GLY A 189 -6.34 -8.67 -21.74
C GLY A 189 -7.70 -8.37 -21.12
N GLU A 190 -8.75 -9.08 -21.56
CA GLU A 190 -10.11 -8.91 -21.05
C GLU A 190 -10.29 -9.49 -19.65
N PHE A 191 -9.73 -10.68 -19.40
CA PHE A 191 -9.67 -11.25 -18.05
C PHE A 191 -8.99 -10.28 -17.08
N ARG A 192 -7.83 -9.73 -17.47
CA ARG A 192 -7.11 -8.76 -16.65
C ARG A 192 -7.92 -7.49 -16.43
N ARG A 193 -8.61 -6.97 -17.45
CA ARG A 193 -9.49 -5.81 -17.32
C ARG A 193 -10.54 -6.05 -16.25
N ILE A 194 -11.25 -7.18 -16.29
CA ILE A 194 -12.30 -7.52 -15.31
C ILE A 194 -11.73 -7.62 -13.89
N VAL A 195 -10.59 -8.30 -13.73
CA VAL A 195 -9.92 -8.42 -12.42
C VAL A 195 -9.50 -7.06 -11.87
N TRP A 196 -8.93 -6.20 -12.71
CA TRP A 196 -8.47 -4.86 -12.30
C TRP A 196 -9.64 -3.93 -12.01
N GLU A 197 -10.71 -4.00 -12.80
CA GLU A 197 -11.94 -3.24 -12.59
C GLU A 197 -12.58 -3.60 -11.24
N ALA A 198 -12.63 -4.90 -10.90
CA ALA A 198 -13.10 -5.36 -9.59
C ALA A 198 -12.24 -4.83 -8.42
N GLY A 199 -10.96 -4.56 -8.65
CA GLY A 199 -10.05 -3.96 -7.66
C GLY A 199 -9.99 -2.43 -7.66
N GLY A 200 -10.78 -1.75 -8.51
CA GLY A 200 -10.71 -0.30 -8.67
C GLY A 200 -9.47 0.20 -9.42
N TYR A 201 -8.82 -0.67 -10.21
CA TYR A 201 -7.65 -0.38 -11.04
C TYR A 201 -8.00 -0.21 -12.53
N GLY A 202 -9.28 -0.04 -12.89
CA GLY A 202 -9.75 0.06 -14.27
C GLY A 202 -9.01 1.12 -15.11
N ASP A 203 -8.73 2.28 -14.52
CA ASP A 203 -8.01 3.38 -15.16
C ASP A 203 -6.58 2.99 -15.61
N LEU A 204 -5.97 1.99 -14.96
CA LEU A 204 -4.62 1.52 -15.28
C LEU A 204 -4.62 0.51 -16.43
N VAL A 205 -5.76 -0.08 -16.77
CA VAL A 205 -5.87 -1.00 -17.92
C VAL A 205 -5.57 -0.26 -19.22
N ALA A 206 -6.10 0.96 -19.38
CA ALA A 206 -5.85 1.81 -20.55
C ALA A 206 -4.38 2.22 -20.69
N LYS A 207 -3.65 2.31 -19.56
CA LYS A 207 -2.24 2.72 -19.53
C LYS A 207 -1.27 1.58 -19.85
N TYR A 208 -1.68 0.32 -19.68
CA TYR A 208 -0.84 -0.86 -19.90
C TYR A 208 -1.52 -1.87 -20.81
N PRO A 209 -1.72 -1.59 -22.10
CA PRO A 209 -2.29 -2.55 -23.04
C PRO A 209 -1.45 -3.82 -23.10
N THR A 210 -2.10 -4.99 -23.05
CA THR A 210 -1.46 -6.27 -23.40
C THR A 210 -1.29 -6.28 -24.92
N VAL A 211 -0.05 -6.32 -25.39
CA VAL A 211 0.31 -6.50 -26.80
C VAL A 211 0.19 -7.97 -27.17
#